data_AF-G8SLR9-F1
#
_entry.id   AF-G8SLR9-F1
#
_cell.length_a   1.000
_cell.length_b   1.000
_cell.length_c   1.000
_cell.angle_alpha   90.00
_cell.angle_beta   90.00
_cell.angle_gamma   90.00
#
_symmetry.space_group_name_H-M   'P 1'
#
loop_
_entity.id
_entity.type
_entity.pdbx_description
1 polymer ?
#
loop_
_entity_poly.entity_id
_entity_poly.type
_entity_poly.pdbx_seq_one_letter_code
_entity_poly.pdbx_strand_id
1 'polypeptide(L)'
;MASSDQLKVDLTGLEDLAGTLDRIRDGLNSTGRWILQFTGDLGGDDVDDALEDFESHWSDGRSRVEKNCERLAKSAKQAVEHFRKADDELTKELQEQVKS
;
A
#
# COMPACT_ATOMS: atom_id res chain seq x y z
N MET A 1 -30.79 27.44 0.12
CA MET A 1 -29.68 27.03 0.98
C MET A 1 -29.86 25.56 1.28
N ALA A 2 -29.07 24.70 0.64
CA ALA A 2 -28.84 23.29 0.97
C ALA A 2 -28.14 22.66 -0.23
N SER A 3 -26.83 22.47 -0.13
CA SER A 3 -26.26 21.19 -0.53
C SER A 3 -25.05 21.03 0.35
N SER A 4 -25.22 20.20 1.36
CA SER A 4 -24.14 19.55 2.08
C SER A 4 -23.28 18.81 1.05
N ASP A 5 -22.37 19.55 0.43
CA ASP A 5 -21.20 18.99 -0.26
C ASP A 5 -20.22 18.53 0.83
N GLN A 6 -20.75 17.75 1.80
CA GLN A 6 -19.96 16.96 2.70
C GLN A 6 -19.09 16.13 1.78
N LEU A 7 -17.80 16.37 1.91
CA LEU A 7 -16.73 15.53 1.42
C LEU A 7 -17.06 14.10 1.90
N LYS A 8 -17.84 13.35 1.12
CA LYS A 8 -18.11 11.94 1.36
C LYS A 8 -16.82 11.23 0.97
N VAL A 9 -15.86 11.29 1.87
CA VAL A 9 -14.63 10.54 1.72
C VAL A 9 -15.02 9.09 1.83
N ASP A 10 -14.73 8.34 0.77
CA ASP A 10 -14.89 6.89 0.77
C ASP A 10 -13.74 6.29 1.58
N LEU A 11 -13.93 6.26 2.90
CA LEU A 11 -12.96 5.69 3.84
C LEU A 11 -12.73 4.20 3.58
N THR A 12 -13.78 3.49 3.17
CA THR A 12 -13.69 2.07 2.77
C THR A 12 -12.84 1.92 1.52
N GLY A 13 -13.04 2.77 0.51
CA GLY A 13 -12.21 2.79 -0.69
C GLY A 13 -10.73 3.08 -0.42
N LEU A 14 -10.42 3.94 0.56
CA LEU A 14 -9.04 4.20 1.00
C LEU A 14 -8.42 3.00 1.74
N GLU A 15 -9.19 2.32 2.60
CA GLU A 15 -8.76 1.10 3.27
C GLU A 15 -8.52 -0.04 2.26
N ASP A 16 -9.41 -0.21 1.28
CA ASP A 16 -9.31 -1.20 0.21
C ASP A 16 -8.10 -0.94 -0.70
N LEU A 17 -7.84 0.32 -1.03
CA LEU A 17 -6.65 0.73 -1.78
C LEU A 17 -5.38 0.35 -1.01
N ALA A 18 -5.32 0.68 0.28
CA ALA A 18 -4.17 0.34 1.11
C ALA A 18 -3.94 -1.18 1.16
N GLY A 19 -5.01 -1.97 1.34
CA GLY A 19 -4.95 -3.42 1.32
C GLY A 19 -4.50 -3.98 -0.03
N THR A 20 -4.91 -3.37 -1.14
CA THR A 20 -4.49 -3.77 -2.49
C THR A 20 -3.00 -3.50 -2.72
N LEU A 21 -2.49 -2.36 -2.27
CA LEU A 21 -1.07 -2.02 -2.34
C LEU A 21 -0.21 -2.96 -1.49
N ASP A 22 -0.69 -3.33 -0.29
CA ASP A 22 -0.03 -4.33 0.56
C ASP A 22 0.05 -5.70 -0.15
N ARG A 23 -1.04 -6.15 -0.81
CA ARG A 23 -1.04 -7.41 -1.59
C ARG A 23 -0.09 -7.38 -2.79
N ILE A 24 -0.02 -6.25 -3.51
CA ILE A 24 0.90 -6.09 -4.66
C ILE A 24 2.36 -6.22 -4.18
N ARG A 25 2.72 -5.56 -3.07
CA ARG A 25 4.05 -5.70 -2.45
C ARG A 25 4.35 -7.16 -2.14
N ASP A 26 3.44 -7.85 -1.47
CA ASP A 26 3.66 -9.23 -1.03
C ASP A 26 3.80 -10.18 -2.24
N GLY A 27 3.01 -9.97 -3.30
CA GLY A 27 3.12 -10.70 -4.57
C GLY A 27 4.49 -10.52 -5.24
N LEU A 28 4.98 -9.28 -5.35
CA LEU A 28 6.30 -9.00 -5.92
C LEU A 28 7.43 -9.66 -5.11
N ASN A 29 7.31 -9.67 -3.79
CA ASN A 29 8.25 -10.34 -2.89
C ASN A 29 8.23 -11.87 -3.04
N SER A 30 7.09 -12.46 -3.37
CA SER A 30 6.99 -13.91 -3.61
C SER A 30 7.68 -14.34 -4.91
N THR A 31 7.53 -13.57 -6.00
CA THR A 31 8.16 -13.85 -7.30
C THR A 31 9.68 -13.83 -7.23
N GLY A 32 10.27 -12.90 -6.47
CA GLY A 32 11.73 -12.85 -6.30
C GLY A 32 12.31 -14.11 -5.65
N ARG A 33 11.64 -14.66 -4.64
CA ARG A 33 12.09 -15.89 -3.96
C ARG A 33 12.02 -17.12 -4.87
N TRP A 34 11.03 -17.18 -5.75
CA TRP A 34 10.88 -18.29 -6.69
C TRP A 34 12.05 -18.36 -7.67
N ILE A 35 12.55 -17.22 -8.16
CA ILE A 35 13.66 -17.17 -9.12
C ILE A 35 14.98 -17.63 -8.51
N LEU A 36 15.27 -17.21 -7.27
CA LEU A 36 16.44 -17.65 -6.51
C LEU A 36 16.48 -19.17 -6.24
N GLN A 37 15.34 -19.86 -6.38
CA GLN A 37 15.27 -21.31 -6.19
C GLN A 37 15.83 -22.10 -7.38
N PHE A 38 15.98 -21.49 -8.56
CA PHE A 38 16.44 -22.17 -9.78
C PHE A 38 17.88 -21.86 -10.16
N THR A 39 18.54 -20.91 -9.48
CA THR A 39 19.94 -20.57 -9.73
C THR A 39 20.83 -21.79 -9.40
N GLY A 40 21.69 -22.21 -10.34
CA GLY A 40 22.55 -23.39 -10.19
C GLY A 40 21.93 -24.73 -10.61
N ASP A 41 20.61 -24.79 -10.84
CA ASP A 41 19.92 -26.02 -11.32
C ASP A 41 19.75 -26.03 -12.86
N LEU A 42 20.04 -24.92 -13.54
CA LEU A 42 19.73 -24.72 -14.96
C LEU A 42 20.91 -24.94 -15.92
N GLY A 43 22.09 -25.30 -15.40
CA GLY A 43 23.06 -26.12 -16.14
C GLY A 43 24.02 -25.39 -17.10
N GLY A 44 24.37 -24.14 -16.85
CA GLY A 44 25.51 -23.49 -17.53
C GLY A 44 25.81 -22.08 -17.01
N ASP A 45 27.09 -21.76 -16.86
CA ASP A 45 27.58 -20.49 -16.29
C ASP A 45 26.90 -19.24 -16.91
N ASP A 46 26.71 -19.22 -18.24
CA ASP A 46 26.04 -18.10 -18.94
C ASP A 46 24.56 -17.92 -18.52
N VAL A 47 23.88 -19.01 -18.17
CA VAL A 47 22.48 -18.98 -17.73
C VAL A 47 22.41 -18.51 -16.28
N ASP A 48 23.35 -18.96 -15.45
CA ASP A 48 23.43 -18.53 -14.05
C ASP A 48 23.77 -17.03 -13.97
N ASP A 49 24.73 -16.53 -14.75
CA ASP A 49 25.06 -15.11 -14.84
C ASP A 49 23.85 -14.26 -15.29
N ALA A 50 23.12 -14.72 -16.31
CA ALA A 50 21.92 -14.01 -16.79
C ALA A 50 20.79 -14.01 -15.75
N LEU A 51 20.67 -15.05 -14.93
CA LEU A 51 19.70 -15.14 -13.84
C LEU A 51 20.10 -14.25 -12.66
N GLU A 52 21.39 -14.17 -12.32
CA GLU A 52 21.90 -13.25 -11.31
C GLU A 52 21.67 -11.79 -11.71
N ASP A 53 21.98 -11.43 -12.96
CA ASP A 53 21.73 -10.09 -13.49
C ASP A 53 20.23 -9.77 -13.48
N PHE A 54 19.39 -10.71 -13.91
CA PHE A 54 17.94 -10.54 -13.85
C PHE A 54 17.46 -10.34 -12.41
N GLU A 55 17.90 -11.18 -11.47
CA GLU A 55 17.51 -11.12 -10.06
C GLU A 55 17.90 -9.79 -9.44
N SER A 56 19.12 -9.31 -9.68
CA SER A 56 19.62 -8.04 -9.18
C SER A 56 18.75 -6.86 -9.64
N HIS A 57 18.50 -6.75 -10.95
CA HIS A 57 17.65 -5.70 -11.50
C HIS A 57 16.19 -5.81 -11.05
N TRP A 58 15.68 -7.04 -10.95
CA TRP A 58 14.33 -7.32 -10.44
C TRP A 58 14.20 -6.93 -8.97
N SER A 59 15.21 -7.22 -8.15
CA SER A 59 15.29 -6.90 -6.73
C SER A 59 15.29 -5.38 -6.49
N ASP A 60 16.08 -4.65 -7.29
CA ASP A 60 16.09 -3.19 -7.27
C ASP A 60 14.76 -2.58 -7.70
N GLY A 61 14.20 -3.09 -8.81
CA GLY A 61 12.89 -2.67 -9.32
C GLY A 61 11.78 -2.88 -8.30
N ARG A 62 11.68 -4.09 -7.73
CA ARG A 62 10.65 -4.41 -6.73
C ARG A 62 10.84 -3.59 -5.45
N SER A 63 12.07 -3.34 -5.00
CA SER A 63 12.33 -2.52 -3.80
C SER A 63 11.77 -1.10 -3.96
N ARG A 64 11.86 -0.52 -5.16
CA ARG A 64 11.27 0.79 -5.46
C ARG A 64 9.75 0.74 -5.43
N VAL A 65 9.14 -0.28 -6.03
CA VAL A 65 7.68 -0.46 -6.04
C VAL A 65 7.14 -0.70 -4.63
N GLU A 66 7.81 -1.53 -3.84
CA GLU A 66 7.50 -1.81 -2.43
C GLU A 66 7.48 -0.53 -1.60
N LYS A 67 8.54 0.29 -1.67
CA LYS A 67 8.62 1.57 -0.94
C LYS A 67 7.49 2.53 -1.35
N ASN A 68 7.14 2.57 -2.63
CA ASN A 68 6.03 3.41 -3.10
C ASN A 68 4.68 2.89 -2.60
N CYS A 69 4.45 1.58 -2.68
CA CYS A 69 3.22 0.95 -2.17
C CYS A 69 3.07 1.18 -0.66
N GLU A 70 4.14 1.01 0.11
CA GLU A 70 4.15 1.26 1.55
C GLU A 70 3.83 2.72 1.87
N ARG A 71 4.46 3.68 1.17
CA ARG A 71 4.18 5.11 1.36
C ARG A 71 2.73 5.45 1.07
N LEU A 72 2.20 4.96 -0.06
CA LEU A 72 0.81 5.23 -0.45
C LEU A 72 -0.19 4.58 0.51
N ALA A 73 0.04 3.33 0.91
CA ALA A 73 -0.80 2.64 1.89
C ALA A 73 -0.78 3.36 3.25
N LYS A 74 0.39 3.83 3.70
CA LYS A 74 0.51 4.62 4.92
C LYS A 74 -0.27 5.93 4.83
N SER A 75 -0.14 6.67 3.72
CA SER A 75 -0.89 7.91 3.51
C SER A 75 -2.40 7.69 3.46
N ALA A 76 -2.87 6.62 2.83
CA ALA A 76 -4.29 6.26 2.81
C ALA A 76 -4.82 5.94 4.23
N LYS A 77 -4.07 5.13 5.00
CA LYS A 77 -4.40 4.82 6.41
C LYS A 77 -4.45 6.07 7.28
N GLN A 78 -3.47 6.97 7.11
CA GLN A 78 -3.43 8.26 7.82
C GLN A 78 -4.61 9.16 7.46
N ALA A 79 -4.97 9.25 6.18
CA ALA A 79 -6.14 10.02 5.76
C ALA A 79 -7.41 9.50 6.44
N VAL A 80 -7.60 8.18 6.49
CA VAL A 80 -8.75 7.57 7.16
C VAL A 80 -8.78 7.89 8.66
N GLU A 81 -7.64 7.81 9.34
CA GLU A 81 -7.51 8.18 10.74
C GLU A 81 -7.87 9.65 10.98
N HIS A 82 -7.36 10.56 10.15
CA HIS A 82 -7.66 11.99 10.24
C HIS A 82 -9.14 12.30 10.03
N PHE A 83 -9.79 11.67 9.05
CA PHE A 83 -11.22 11.88 8.82
C PHE A 83 -12.07 11.33 9.96
N ARG A 84 -11.78 10.13 10.47
CA ARG A 84 -12.49 9.57 11.65
C ARG A 84 -12.36 10.49 12.87
N LYS A 85 -11.15 10.99 13.12
CA LYS A 85 -10.91 11.91 14.24
C LYS A 85 -11.67 13.24 14.08
N ALA A 86 -11.68 13.81 12.88
CA ALA A 86 -12.42 15.04 12.60
C ALA A 86 -13.93 14.84 12.81
N ASP A 87 -14.50 13.72 12.33
CA ASP A 87 -15.91 13.38 12.54
C ASP A 87 -16.25 13.19 14.03
N ASP A 88 -15.38 12.52 14.79
CA ASP A 88 -15.56 12.33 16.24
C ASP A 88 -15.52 13.66 17.01
N GLU A 89 -14.60 14.56 16.64
CA GLU A 89 -14.49 15.90 17.24
C GLU A 89 -15.73 16.74 16.95
N LEU A 90 -16.17 16.81 15.69
CA LEU A 90 -17.42 17.49 15.30
C LEU A 90 -18.64 16.92 16.02
N THR A 91 -18.73 15.59 16.15
CA THR A 91 -19.83 14.92 16.85
C THR A 91 -19.88 15.32 18.33
N LYS A 92 -18.72 15.38 19.00
CA LYS A 92 -18.63 15.81 20.40
C LYS A 92 -19.06 17.26 20.58
N GLU A 93 -18.56 18.17 19.75
CA GLU A 93 -18.93 19.59 19.80
C GLU A 93 -20.44 19.80 19.62
N LEU A 94 -21.06 19.07 18.67
CA LEU A 94 -22.51 19.12 18.46
C LEU A 94 -23.28 18.59 19.67
N GLN A 95 -22.83 17.50 20.29
CA GLN A 95 -23.48 16.93 21.48
C GLN A 95 -23.37 17.85 22.70
N GLU A 96 -22.25 18.56 22.85
CA GLU A 96 -22.04 19.54 23.91
C GLU A 96 -22.94 20.77 23.72
N GLN A 97 -23.07 21.28 22.49
CA GLN A 97 -23.99 22.39 22.18
C GLN A 97 -25.46 22.04 22.42
N VAL A 98 -25.89 20.81 22.12
CA VAL A 98 -27.29 20.37 22.34
C VAL A 98 -27.61 20.16 23.82
N LYS A 99 -26.60 19.95 24.68
CA LYS A 99 -26.77 19.80 26.14
C LYS A 99 -26.71 21.13 26.90
N SER A 100 -26.25 22.21 26.27
CA SER A 100 -26.23 23.57 26.81
C SER A 100 -27.54 24.30 26.56
#